data_AF-A0A954SZW9-F1
#
_entry.id   AF-A0A954SZW9-F1
#
_cell.length_a   1.000
_cell.length_b   1.000
_cell.length_c   1.000
_cell.angle_alpha   90.00
_cell.angle_beta   90.00
_cell.angle_gamma   90.00
#
_symmetry.space_group_name_H-M   'P 1'
#
loop_
_entity.id
_entity.type
_entity.pdbx_description
1 polymer ?
#
loop_
_entity_poly.entity_id
_entity_poly.type
_entity_poly.pdbx_seq_one_letter_code
_entity_poly.pdbx_strand_id
1 'polypeptide(L)'
;RERHRRGVEKALRDAMKRDRARTKILRTSPFGLVEMTRQRIRPAIKTSVYRDCPCCHGRAVVKTAESMAIEVIRILMLAVQQPNCARITVTVHDEVASYLNNKKRRDLHRLEEEGNLLLQVLGSEELHPEHMDLDCRTATGEALNVKF
;
A
#
# COMPACT_ATOMS: atom_id res chain seq x y z
N ARG A 1 23.58 21.98 28.93
CA ARG A 1 22.71 21.46 27.86
C ARG A 1 22.76 22.35 26.60
N GLU A 2 22.46 23.64 26.69
CA GLU A 2 22.55 24.58 25.55
C GLU A 2 23.95 24.66 24.91
N ARG A 3 25.01 24.64 25.74
CA ARG A 3 26.41 24.57 25.28
C ARG A 3 26.69 23.35 24.39
N HIS A 4 26.12 22.19 24.71
CA HIS A 4 26.31 20.97 23.94
C HIS A 4 25.56 21.03 22.61
N ARG A 5 24.33 21.57 22.61
CA ARG A 5 23.56 21.80 21.37
C ARG A 5 24.32 22.70 20.39
N ARG A 6 24.86 23.83 20.87
CA ARG A 6 25.69 24.72 20.05
C ARG A 6 26.97 24.04 19.54
N GLY A 7 27.57 23.17 20.37
CA GLY A 7 28.71 22.35 19.98
C GLY A 7 28.38 21.43 18.79
N VAL A 8 27.27 20.70 18.87
CA VAL A 8 26.79 19.81 17.80
C VAL A 8 26.48 20.59 16.52
N GLU A 9 25.76 21.71 16.63
CA GLU A 9 25.46 22.56 15.47
C GLU A 9 26.71 23.12 14.81
N LYS A 10 27.70 23.55 15.61
CA LYS A 10 28.97 24.06 15.09
C LYS A 10 29.73 22.95 14.36
N ALA A 11 29.85 21.76 14.96
CA ALA A 11 30.50 20.61 14.34
C ALA A 11 29.83 20.22 13.01
N LEU A 12 28.49 20.22 12.96
CA LEU A 12 27.74 19.93 11.73
C LEU A 12 27.99 20.99 10.64
N ARG A 13 27.98 22.29 10.99
CA ARG A 13 28.31 23.37 10.05
C ARG A 13 29.74 23.24 9.52
N ASP A 14 30.69 22.92 10.39
CA ASP A 14 32.09 22.76 10.01
C ASP A 14 32.30 21.55 9.08
N ALA A 15 31.61 20.43 9.33
CA ALA A 15 31.65 19.25 8.47
C ALA A 15 31.09 19.52 7.06
N MET A 16 30.04 20.34 6.96
CA MET A 16 29.39 20.65 5.68
C MET A 16 30.11 21.72 4.84
N LYS A 17 31.12 22.43 5.38
CA LYS A 17 31.88 23.44 4.62
C LYS A 17 32.60 22.89 3.39
N ARG A 18 32.95 21.59 3.40
CA ARG A 18 33.62 20.93 2.27
C ARG A 18 32.65 20.49 1.17
N ASP A 19 31.35 20.49 1.44
CA ASP A 19 30.35 20.09 0.46
C ASP A 19 30.19 21.18 -0.59
N ARG A 20 30.21 20.79 -1.86
CA ARG A 20 30.03 21.71 -3.00
C ARG A 20 28.59 22.20 -3.13
N ALA A 21 27.62 21.45 -2.60
CA ALA A 21 26.22 21.84 -2.62
C ALA A 21 25.92 22.93 -1.61
N ARG A 22 25.20 23.98 -2.04
CA ARG A 22 24.69 25.00 -1.12
C ARG A 22 23.84 24.35 -0.05
N THR A 23 24.24 24.54 1.21
CA THR A 23 23.58 23.93 2.36
C THR A 23 23.14 25.02 3.35
N LYS A 24 21.92 24.92 3.88
CA LYS A 24 21.41 25.77 4.96
C LYS A 24 21.04 24.89 6.14
N ILE A 25 21.58 25.19 7.32
CA ILE A 25 21.35 24.43 8.55
C ILE A 25 20.71 25.36 9.58
N LEU A 26 19.53 24.99 10.10
CA LEU A 26 18.81 25.73 11.13
C LEU A 26 19.32 25.36 12.53
N ARG A 27 18.82 26.07 13.55
CA ARG A 27 19.10 25.71 14.95
C ARG A 27 18.31 24.47 15.34
N THR A 28 18.78 23.79 16.38
CA THR A 28 18.10 22.63 16.95
C THR A 28 16.71 23.05 17.45
N SER A 29 15.68 22.39 16.95
CA SER A 29 14.29 22.56 17.38
C SER A 29 14.13 22.28 18.88
N PRO A 30 13.12 22.84 19.56
CA PRO A 30 12.78 22.45 20.94
C PRO A 30 12.61 20.92 21.11
N PHE A 31 12.15 20.24 20.05
CA PHE A 31 12.00 18.78 19.99
C PHE A 31 13.32 18.01 19.79
N GLY A 32 14.46 18.69 19.65
CA GLY A 32 15.77 18.07 19.47
C GLY A 32 16.13 17.73 18.01
N LEU A 33 15.32 18.12 17.04
CA LEU A 33 15.57 17.90 15.61
C LEU A 33 16.43 19.02 15.01
N VAL A 34 17.26 18.69 14.02
CA VAL A 34 18.02 19.68 13.24
C VAL A 34 17.53 19.65 11.80
N GLU A 35 16.98 20.76 11.35
CA GLU A 35 16.52 20.93 9.97
C GLU A 35 17.64 21.47 9.10
N MET A 36 17.80 20.88 7.92
CA MET A 36 18.76 21.35 6.93
C MET A 36 18.21 21.18 5.50
N THR A 37 18.55 22.12 4.63
CA THR A 37 18.33 22.00 3.19
C THR A 37 19.66 21.93 2.47
N ARG A 38 19.73 21.06 1.46
CA ARG A 38 20.92 20.84 0.63
C ARG A 38 20.53 20.89 -0.84
N GLN A 39 21.21 21.71 -1.62
CA GLN A 39 20.96 21.85 -3.05
C GLN A 39 21.23 20.54 -3.80
N ARG A 40 20.30 20.14 -4.66
CA ARG A 40 20.44 18.94 -5.50
C ARG A 40 21.23 19.28 -6.77
N ILE A 41 22.51 18.89 -6.80
CA ILE A 41 23.39 19.07 -7.99
C ILE A 41 23.28 17.89 -8.96
N ARG A 42 23.04 16.68 -8.45
CA ARG A 42 22.97 15.44 -9.23
C ARG A 42 21.76 14.60 -8.80
N PRO A 43 21.32 13.64 -9.63
CA PRO A 43 20.37 12.62 -9.19
C PRO A 43 20.85 11.92 -7.92
N ALA A 44 19.91 11.54 -7.05
CA ALA A 44 20.25 10.80 -5.85
C ALA A 44 20.71 9.38 -6.22
N ILE A 45 21.67 8.84 -5.46
CA ILE A 45 22.15 7.45 -5.64
C ILE A 45 20.98 6.47 -5.57
N LYS A 46 19.96 6.77 -4.75
CA LYS A 46 18.75 5.95 -4.64
C LYS A 46 18.13 5.69 -6.01
N THR A 47 17.99 6.73 -6.83
CA THR A 47 17.36 6.63 -8.16
C THR A 47 18.21 5.86 -9.16
N SER A 48 19.54 5.83 -9.01
CA SER A 48 20.42 5.11 -9.93
C SER A 48 20.66 3.64 -9.54
N VAL A 49 20.54 3.30 -8.26
CA VAL A 49 20.87 1.96 -7.74
C VAL A 49 19.64 1.14 -7.36
N TYR A 50 18.53 1.79 -7.02
CA TYR A 50 17.35 1.14 -6.47
C TYR A 50 16.11 1.44 -7.32
N ARG A 51 15.19 0.47 -7.34
CA ARG A 51 13.80 0.66 -7.79
C ARG A 51 12.87 0.69 -6.59
N ASP A 52 11.68 1.25 -6.78
CA ASP A 52 10.66 1.21 -5.75
C ASP A 52 10.18 -0.23 -5.50
N CYS A 53 9.79 -0.50 -4.26
CA CYS A 53 9.27 -1.80 -3.88
C CYS A 53 7.95 -2.05 -4.64
N PRO A 54 7.81 -3.12 -5.45
CA PRO A 54 6.60 -3.39 -6.23
C PRO A 54 5.38 -3.70 -5.35
N CYS A 55 5.63 -4.01 -4.09
CA CYS A 55 4.66 -4.42 -3.11
C CYS A 55 4.14 -3.21 -2.31
N CYS A 56 4.97 -2.64 -1.45
CA CYS A 56 4.55 -1.56 -0.55
C CYS A 56 4.70 -0.15 -1.13
N HIS A 57 5.31 -0.01 -2.32
CA HIS A 57 5.53 1.28 -2.99
C HIS A 57 6.23 2.31 -2.08
N GLY A 58 7.14 1.84 -1.23
CA GLY A 58 7.91 2.68 -0.30
C GLY A 58 7.26 2.91 1.07
N ARG A 59 6.08 2.33 1.36
CA ARG A 59 5.44 2.41 2.68
C ARG A 59 6.19 1.63 3.78
N ALA A 60 6.97 0.62 3.41
CA ALA A 60 7.68 -0.29 4.32
C ALA A 60 6.78 -1.08 5.31
N VAL A 61 5.46 -0.99 5.15
CA VAL A 61 4.45 -1.77 5.88
C VAL A 61 3.38 -2.24 4.89
N VAL A 62 2.70 -3.32 5.23
CA VAL A 62 1.56 -3.87 4.47
C VAL A 62 0.32 -3.89 5.37
N LYS A 63 -0.85 -3.77 4.77
CA LYS A 63 -2.15 -3.92 5.45
C LYS A 63 -2.25 -5.31 6.08
N THR A 64 -2.90 -5.39 7.24
CA THR A 64 -3.23 -6.66 7.87
C THR A 64 -4.33 -7.39 7.09
N ALA A 65 -4.46 -8.70 7.29
CA ALA A 65 -5.48 -9.50 6.62
C ALA A 65 -6.91 -8.99 6.86
N GLU A 66 -7.20 -8.47 8.07
CA GLU A 66 -8.50 -7.90 8.40
C GLU A 66 -8.78 -6.63 7.61
N SER A 67 -7.79 -5.73 7.50
CA SER A 67 -7.93 -4.50 6.74
C SER A 67 -8.09 -4.79 5.25
N MET A 68 -7.33 -5.76 4.71
CA MET A 68 -7.45 -6.19 3.32
C MET A 68 -8.81 -6.83 3.06
N ALA A 69 -9.31 -7.67 3.96
CA ALA A 69 -10.62 -8.31 3.80
C ALA A 69 -11.78 -7.30 3.75
N ILE A 70 -11.72 -6.23 4.54
CA ILE A 70 -12.73 -5.15 4.48
C ILE A 70 -12.69 -4.44 3.12
N GLU A 71 -11.50 -4.19 2.59
CA GLU A 71 -11.32 -3.58 1.27
C GLU A 71 -11.85 -4.48 0.15
N VAL A 72 -11.55 -5.78 0.20
CA VAL A 72 -12.09 -6.79 -0.72
C VAL A 72 -13.62 -6.78 -0.70
N ILE A 73 -14.25 -6.80 0.48
CA ILE A 73 -15.71 -6.74 0.62
C ILE A 73 -16.29 -5.46 -0.01
N ARG A 74 -15.64 -4.31 0.19
CA ARG A 74 -16.10 -3.05 -0.41
C ARG A 74 -16.08 -3.10 -1.93
N ILE A 75 -15.04 -3.70 -2.51
CA ILE A 75 -14.92 -3.82 -3.97
C ILE A 75 -15.92 -4.85 -4.50
N LEU A 76 -16.12 -5.96 -3.79
CA LEU A 76 -17.17 -6.93 -4.07
C LEU A 76 -18.57 -6.30 -4.07
N MET A 77 -18.88 -5.45 -3.10
CA MET A 77 -20.14 -4.70 -3.05
C MET A 77 -20.36 -3.85 -4.31
N LEU A 78 -19.30 -3.23 -4.83
CA LEU A 78 -19.37 -2.46 -6.08
C LEU A 78 -19.51 -3.37 -7.30
N ALA A 79 -18.83 -4.52 -7.30
CA ALA A 79 -18.87 -5.51 -8.38
C ALA A 79 -20.25 -6.18 -8.51
N VAL A 80 -20.91 -6.47 -7.38
CA VAL A 80 -22.25 -7.07 -7.32
C VAL A 80 -23.31 -6.17 -7.98
N GLN A 81 -23.11 -4.85 -7.97
CA GLN A 81 -24.04 -3.90 -8.60
C GLN A 81 -23.89 -3.83 -10.14
N GLN A 82 -22.91 -4.53 -10.73
CA GLN A 82 -22.71 -4.51 -12.17
C GLN A 82 -23.75 -5.37 -12.90
N PRO A 83 -24.40 -4.84 -13.95
CA PRO A 83 -25.40 -5.58 -14.69
C PRO A 83 -24.77 -6.77 -15.43
N ASN A 84 -25.52 -7.87 -15.54
CA ASN A 84 -25.15 -9.10 -16.25
C ASN A 84 -23.98 -9.91 -15.65
N CYS A 85 -23.54 -9.61 -14.43
CA CYS A 85 -22.56 -10.43 -13.73
C CYS A 85 -23.24 -11.66 -13.08
N ALA A 86 -22.81 -12.87 -13.44
CA ALA A 86 -23.34 -14.13 -12.88
C ALA A 86 -22.35 -14.81 -11.94
N ARG A 87 -21.05 -14.57 -12.12
CA ARG A 87 -19.99 -15.14 -11.29
C ARG A 87 -18.90 -14.11 -11.03
N ILE A 88 -18.48 -13.99 -9.78
CA ILE A 88 -17.34 -13.17 -9.37
C ILE A 88 -16.30 -14.08 -8.74
N THR A 89 -15.07 -14.03 -9.23
CA THR A 89 -13.92 -14.73 -8.64
C THR A 89 -12.94 -13.70 -8.12
N VAL A 90 -12.61 -13.76 -6.83
CA VAL A 90 -11.64 -12.88 -6.19
C VAL A 90 -10.41 -13.69 -5.83
N THR A 91 -9.25 -13.27 -6.33
CA THR A 91 -7.96 -13.90 -6.05
C THR A 91 -7.16 -12.99 -5.11
N VAL A 92 -6.79 -13.51 -3.94
CA VAL A 92 -6.06 -12.79 -2.89
C VAL A 92 -4.99 -13.67 -2.25
N HIS A 93 -4.15 -13.08 -1.41
CA HIS A 93 -3.22 -13.83 -0.57
C HIS A 93 -3.97 -14.79 0.38
N ASP A 94 -3.37 -15.95 0.68
CA ASP A 94 -4.01 -17.03 1.44
C ASP A 94 -4.51 -16.59 2.84
N GLU A 95 -3.74 -15.75 3.52
CA GLU A 95 -4.14 -15.21 4.83
C GLU A 95 -5.45 -14.39 4.75
N VAL A 96 -5.62 -13.61 3.67
CA VAL A 96 -6.83 -12.82 3.41
C VAL A 96 -7.99 -13.74 3.02
N ALA A 97 -7.75 -14.74 2.17
CA ALA A 97 -8.75 -15.72 1.78
C ALA A 97 -9.28 -16.51 2.99
N SER A 98 -8.38 -16.96 3.86
CA SER A 98 -8.72 -17.64 5.11
C SER A 98 -9.55 -16.73 6.02
N TYR A 99 -9.19 -15.46 6.16
CA TYR A 99 -9.98 -14.51 6.95
C TYR A 99 -11.38 -14.30 6.36
N LEU A 100 -11.49 -14.14 5.04
CA LEU A 100 -12.75 -13.97 4.34
C LEU A 100 -13.69 -15.17 4.53
N ASN A 101 -13.18 -16.38 4.28
CA ASN A 101 -13.95 -17.62 4.33
C ASN A 101 -14.35 -18.04 5.75
N ASN A 102 -13.60 -17.61 6.78
CA ASN A 102 -13.88 -17.97 8.17
C ASN A 102 -14.61 -16.87 8.94
N LYS A 103 -14.05 -15.65 8.98
CA LYS A 103 -14.56 -14.55 9.81
C LYS A 103 -15.62 -13.70 9.10
N LYS A 104 -15.60 -13.67 7.76
CA LYS A 104 -16.49 -12.83 6.93
C LYS A 104 -17.46 -13.61 6.05
N ARG A 105 -17.61 -14.92 6.27
CA ARG A 105 -18.51 -15.78 5.52
C ARG A 105 -19.95 -15.28 5.44
N ARG A 106 -20.48 -14.72 6.54
CA ARG A 106 -21.84 -14.15 6.57
C ARG A 106 -21.98 -12.93 5.67
N ASP A 107 -20.94 -12.09 5.62
CA ASP A 107 -20.93 -10.90 4.77
C ASP A 107 -20.85 -11.31 3.29
N LEU A 108 -20.05 -12.34 2.96
CA LEU A 108 -19.99 -12.89 1.60
C LEU A 108 -21.33 -13.50 1.15
N HIS A 109 -21.98 -14.30 1.99
CA HIS A 109 -23.29 -14.88 1.64
C HIS A 109 -24.37 -13.83 1.40
N ARG A 110 -24.37 -12.73 2.17
CA ARG A 110 -25.30 -11.62 1.90
C ARG A 110 -25.09 -11.02 0.52
N LEU A 111 -23.83 -10.85 0.10
CA LEU A 111 -23.51 -10.33 -1.22
C LEU A 111 -23.91 -11.28 -2.35
N GLU A 112 -23.79 -12.59 -2.14
CA GLU A 112 -24.29 -13.60 -3.09
C GLU A 112 -25.82 -13.54 -3.22
N GLU A 113 -26.54 -13.43 -2.10
CA GLU A 113 -28.00 -13.33 -2.08
C GLU A 113 -28.51 -12.02 -2.70
N GLU A 114 -27.90 -10.88 -2.36
CA GLU A 114 -28.24 -9.56 -2.91
C GLU A 114 -27.95 -9.48 -4.41
N GLY A 115 -26.84 -10.07 -4.85
CA GLY A 115 -26.41 -10.06 -6.24
C GLY A 115 -27.02 -11.14 -7.12
N ASN A 116 -27.67 -12.14 -6.53
CA ASN A 116 -28.10 -13.38 -7.19
C ASN A 116 -27.01 -13.96 -8.12
N LEU A 117 -25.78 -14.03 -7.60
CA LEU A 117 -24.57 -14.43 -8.33
C LEU A 117 -23.73 -15.38 -7.48
N LEU A 118 -22.80 -16.09 -8.13
CA LEU A 118 -21.88 -17.00 -7.45
C LEU A 118 -20.56 -16.29 -7.12
N LEU A 119 -20.16 -16.28 -5.85
CA LEU A 119 -18.92 -15.66 -5.39
C LEU A 119 -17.90 -16.74 -5.02
N GLN A 120 -16.73 -16.69 -5.64
CA GLN A 120 -15.62 -17.58 -5.33
C GLN A 120 -14.41 -16.78 -4.82
N VAL A 121 -13.87 -17.19 -3.67
CA VAL A 121 -12.62 -16.65 -3.13
C VAL A 121 -11.51 -17.67 -3.35
N LEU A 122 -10.45 -17.26 -4.04
CA LEU A 122 -9.24 -18.04 -4.27
C LEU A 122 -8.06 -17.44 -3.48
N GLY A 123 -7.37 -18.30 -2.73
CA GLY A 123 -6.15 -17.97 -2.00
C GLY A 123 -4.92 -18.50 -2.74
N SER A 124 -3.84 -17.71 -2.78
CA SER A 124 -2.52 -18.18 -3.20
C SER A 124 -1.43 -17.54 -2.35
N GLU A 125 -0.46 -18.36 -1.91
CA GLU A 125 0.71 -17.92 -1.14
C GLU A 125 1.74 -17.18 -2.00
N GLU A 126 1.69 -17.32 -3.33
CA GLU A 126 2.62 -16.65 -4.25
C GLU A 126 2.31 -15.16 -4.42
N LEU A 127 1.12 -14.73 -3.98
CA LEU A 127 0.64 -13.37 -4.13
C LEU A 127 1.11 -12.49 -2.97
N HIS A 128 1.40 -11.22 -3.26
CA HIS A 128 1.70 -10.25 -2.21
C HIS A 128 0.49 -10.07 -1.25
N PRO A 129 0.66 -9.84 0.06
CA PRO A 129 -0.46 -9.70 1.01
C PRO A 129 -1.54 -8.67 0.65
N GLU A 130 -1.18 -7.59 -0.05
CA GLU A 130 -2.14 -6.59 -0.55
C GLU A 130 -2.60 -6.83 -2.00
N HIS A 131 -2.19 -7.93 -2.62
CA HIS A 131 -2.64 -8.28 -3.97
C HIS A 131 -4.10 -8.70 -3.94
N MET A 132 -4.85 -8.19 -4.90
CA MET A 132 -6.24 -8.53 -5.14
C MET A 132 -6.50 -8.42 -6.63
N ASP A 133 -7.08 -9.46 -7.19
CA ASP A 133 -7.55 -9.51 -8.56
C ASP A 133 -9.01 -9.97 -8.59
N LEU A 134 -9.81 -9.43 -9.49
CA LEU A 134 -11.25 -9.65 -9.53
C LEU A 134 -11.71 -9.94 -10.96
N ASP A 135 -12.16 -11.18 -11.18
CA ASP A 135 -12.69 -11.66 -12.46
C ASP A 135 -14.21 -11.77 -12.38
N CYS A 136 -14.91 -10.88 -13.10
CA CYS A 136 -16.37 -10.90 -13.25
C CYS A 136 -16.73 -11.58 -14.57
N ARG A 137 -17.63 -12.57 -14.52
CA ARG A 137 -18.11 -13.28 -15.71
C ARG A 137 -19.63 -13.26 -15.83
N THR A 138 -20.11 -13.19 -17.07
CA THR A 138 -21.53 -13.35 -17.40
C THR A 138 -21.98 -14.81 -17.30
N ALA A 139 -23.28 -15.06 -17.39
CA ALA A 139 -23.83 -16.43 -17.45
C ALA A 139 -23.34 -17.21 -18.69
N THR A 140 -22.95 -16.52 -19.77
CA THR A 140 -22.37 -17.10 -20.99
C THR A 140 -20.86 -17.35 -20.87
N GLY A 141 -20.23 -16.94 -19.76
CA GLY A 141 -18.80 -17.13 -19.50
C GLY A 141 -17.89 -16.04 -20.06
N GLU A 142 -18.46 -14.96 -20.61
CA GLU A 142 -17.69 -13.82 -21.11
C GLU A 142 -17.16 -12.98 -19.95
N ALA A 143 -15.90 -12.55 -20.06
CA ALA A 143 -15.27 -11.68 -19.06
C ALA A 143 -15.83 -10.26 -19.17
N LEU A 144 -16.36 -9.74 -18.07
CA LEU A 144 -16.74 -8.34 -17.92
C LEU A 144 -15.51 -7.55 -17.50
N ASN A 145 -15.04 -6.66 -18.37
CA ASN A 145 -14.01 -5.68 -18.01
C ASN A 145 -14.61 -4.61 -17.09
N VAL A 146 -14.73 -4.93 -15.80
CA VAL A 146 -15.14 -3.98 -14.79
C VAL A 146 -13.94 -3.11 -14.44
N LYS A 147 -13.95 -1.86 -14.90
CA LYS A 147 -12.97 -0.86 -14.48
C LYS A 147 -13.44 -0.25 -13.16
N PHE A 148 -12.67 -0.49 -12.09
CA PHE A 148 -12.86 0.13 -10.79
C PHE A 148 -11.95 1.35 -10.62
#